data_AF-A0A5A9EUQ0-F1
#
_entry.id   AF-A0A5A9EUQ0-F1
#
_cell.length_a   1.000
_cell.length_b   1.000
_cell.length_c   1.000
_cell.angle_alpha   90.00
_cell.angle_beta   90.00
_cell.angle_gamma   90.00
#
_symmetry.space_group_name_H-M   'P 1'
#
loop_
_entity.id
_entity.type
_entity.pdbx_description
1 polymer ?
#
loop_
_entity_poly.entity_id
_entity_poly.type
_entity_poly.pdbx_seq_one_letter_code
_entity_poly.pdbx_strand_id
1 'polypeptide(L)'
;MTQISYQPAYDAYHSLFRLVQLLYALEHRSATLPFSRICSFFIAFPHFMTEIRYPREIAHFRRSLSKLYRKDSYVRLPSKIALFENMRPFHDAAVQTLVVQGYVEREQYIVGYLTRTAKKIDNKLLEMVRERNEQNVLLFDAMQRISAYPLDGVNGIKHRTGLMEHRYDSIHSNTSGASSRNSLP
;
A
#
# COMPACT_ATOMS: atom_id res chain seq x y z
N MET A 1 -6.84 -27.36 -20.29
CA MET A 1 -6.05 -27.69 -19.08
C MET A 1 -5.75 -26.41 -18.33
N THR A 2 -6.48 -26.11 -17.27
CA THR A 2 -6.13 -25.04 -16.34
C THR A 2 -5.08 -25.59 -15.38
N GLN A 3 -3.80 -25.36 -15.69
CA GLN A 3 -2.73 -25.59 -14.73
C GLN A 3 -2.95 -24.60 -13.57
N ILE A 4 -3.38 -25.09 -12.41
CA ILE A 4 -3.47 -24.29 -11.20
C ILE A 4 -2.05 -24.15 -10.68
N SER A 5 -1.29 -23.20 -11.25
CA SER A 5 -0.04 -22.78 -10.64
C SER A 5 -0.37 -22.03 -9.35
N TYR A 6 0.09 -22.53 -8.22
CA TYR A 6 -0.08 -21.85 -6.94
C TYR A 6 0.54 -20.45 -7.00
N GLN A 7 -0.24 -19.44 -6.58
CA GLN A 7 0.19 -18.05 -6.56
C GLN A 7 0.01 -17.49 -5.14
N PRO A 8 1.09 -17.28 -4.36
CA PRO A 8 1.03 -16.74 -3.00
C PRO A 8 0.30 -15.40 -2.84
N ALA A 9 0.14 -14.64 -3.92
CA ALA A 9 -0.65 -13.40 -3.90
C ALA A 9 -2.14 -13.66 -3.67
N TYR A 10 -2.66 -14.84 -4.06
CA TYR A 10 -4.07 -15.22 -3.97
C TYR A 10 -4.34 -16.19 -2.81
N ASP A 11 -3.59 -16.03 -1.72
CA ASP A 11 -3.67 -16.86 -0.54
C ASP A 11 -3.89 -15.99 0.71
N ALA A 12 -4.89 -16.35 1.51
CA ALA A 12 -5.28 -15.56 2.68
C ALA A 12 -4.23 -15.61 3.80
N TYR A 13 -3.54 -16.74 4.00
CA TYR A 13 -2.51 -16.88 5.02
C TYR A 13 -1.25 -16.09 4.66
N HIS A 14 -0.85 -16.10 3.38
CA HIS A 14 0.23 -15.26 2.89
C HIS A 14 -0.16 -13.78 3.00
N SER A 15 -1.41 -13.43 2.70
CA SER A 15 -1.91 -12.07 2.89
C SER A 15 -1.84 -11.62 4.35
N LEU A 16 -2.25 -12.48 5.28
CA LEU A 16 -2.13 -12.27 6.72
C LEU A 16 -0.67 -12.04 7.12
N PHE A 17 0.24 -12.90 6.65
CA PHE A 17 1.67 -12.77 6.94
C PHE A 17 2.26 -11.46 6.39
N ARG A 18 1.85 -11.01 5.19
CA ARG A 18 2.27 -9.71 4.63
C ARG A 18 1.76 -8.52 5.46
N LEU A 19 0.52 -8.59 5.94
CA LEU A 19 -0.03 -7.55 6.81
C LEU A 19 0.67 -7.50 8.17
N VAL A 20 1.00 -8.66 8.75
CA VAL A 20 1.79 -8.70 9.99
C VAL A 20 3.17 -8.10 9.76
N GLN A 21 3.86 -8.47 8.67
CA GLN A 21 5.14 -7.85 8.30
C GLN A 21 5.05 -6.32 8.22
N LEU A 22 4.03 -5.81 7.51
CA LEU A 22 3.78 -4.38 7.39
C LEU A 22 3.57 -3.70 8.76
N LEU A 23 2.67 -4.23 9.59
CA LEU A 23 2.35 -3.65 10.91
C LEU A 23 3.55 -3.67 11.87
N TYR A 24 4.51 -4.57 11.66
CA TYR A 24 5.75 -4.64 12.43
C TYR A 24 6.90 -3.81 11.82
N ALA A 25 6.81 -3.44 10.54
CA ALA A 25 7.80 -2.59 9.87
C ALA A 25 7.50 -1.09 9.98
N LEU A 26 6.22 -0.70 10.08
CA LEU A 26 5.82 0.70 10.15
C LEU A 26 6.15 1.34 11.51
N GLU A 27 6.79 2.51 11.49
CA GLU A 27 7.22 3.24 12.69
C GLU A 27 6.04 3.58 13.63
N HIS A 28 4.90 4.00 13.06
CA HIS A 28 3.70 4.39 13.82
C HIS A 28 2.74 3.24 14.11
N ARG A 29 3.07 2.01 13.70
CA ARG A 29 2.19 0.83 13.84
C ARG A 29 0.78 1.02 13.25
N SER A 30 0.63 1.99 12.34
CA SER A 30 -0.65 2.35 11.75
C SER A 30 -0.49 2.68 10.26
N ALA A 31 -1.48 2.30 9.46
CA ALA A 31 -1.61 2.62 8.05
C ALA A 31 -3.08 2.79 7.68
N THR A 32 -3.38 3.62 6.68
CA THR A 32 -4.74 3.64 6.10
C THR A 32 -5.01 2.33 5.37
N LEU A 33 -6.26 1.87 5.32
CA LEU A 33 -6.67 0.66 4.60
C LEU A 33 -6.24 0.64 3.12
N PRO A 34 -6.39 1.75 2.35
CA PRO A 34 -5.91 1.76 0.97
C PRO A 34 -4.38 1.64 0.89
N PHE A 35 -3.66 2.31 1.80
CA PHE A 35 -2.20 2.25 1.81
C PHE A 35 -1.70 0.85 2.20
N SER A 36 -2.33 0.19 3.18
CA SER A 36 -1.96 -1.19 3.55
C SER A 36 -2.13 -2.16 2.40
N ARG A 37 -3.16 -1.97 1.57
CA ARG A 37 -3.38 -2.78 0.38
C ARG A 37 -2.30 -2.54 -0.68
N ILE A 38 -1.93 -1.28 -0.91
CA ILE A 38 -0.81 -0.92 -1.78
C ILE A 38 0.51 -1.54 -1.28
N CYS A 39 0.79 -1.46 0.02
CA CYS A 39 1.96 -2.10 0.62
C CYS A 39 1.94 -3.62 0.48
N SER A 40 0.82 -4.27 0.77
CA SER A 40 0.68 -5.72 0.62
C SER A 40 0.94 -6.16 -0.83
N PHE A 41 0.53 -5.36 -1.82
CA PHE A 41 0.83 -5.62 -3.22
C PHE A 41 2.33 -5.57 -3.51
N PHE A 42 3.04 -4.53 -3.02
CA PHE A 42 4.48 -4.42 -3.23
C PHE A 42 5.30 -5.45 -2.45
N ILE A 43 4.82 -5.94 -1.30
CA ILE A 43 5.44 -7.08 -0.62
C ILE A 43 5.30 -8.36 -1.45
N ALA A 44 4.15 -8.57 -2.10
CA ALA A 44 3.94 -9.73 -2.98
C ALA A 44 4.70 -9.60 -4.32
N PHE A 45 4.80 -8.39 -4.86
CA PHE A 45 5.37 -8.11 -6.17
C PHE A 45 6.34 -6.91 -6.14
N PRO A 46 7.50 -7.05 -5.49
CA PRO A 46 8.40 -5.93 -5.22
C PRO A 46 8.99 -5.29 -6.48
N HIS A 47 9.09 -6.04 -7.59
CA HIS A 47 9.57 -5.51 -8.86
C HIS A 47 8.70 -4.36 -9.40
N PHE A 48 7.38 -4.33 -9.10
CA PHE A 48 6.52 -3.21 -9.51
C PHE A 48 6.86 -1.90 -8.81
N MET A 49 7.61 -1.90 -7.70
CA MET A 49 8.06 -0.64 -7.09
C MET A 49 8.98 0.15 -8.01
N THR A 50 9.69 -0.51 -8.92
CA THR A 50 10.56 0.16 -9.89
C THR A 50 9.78 1.02 -10.91
N GLU A 51 8.49 0.74 -11.09
CA GLU A 51 7.58 1.47 -11.97
C GLU A 51 6.93 2.68 -11.30
N ILE A 52 7.12 2.88 -10.00
CA ILE A 52 6.53 4.01 -9.26
C ILE A 52 7.16 5.31 -9.75
N ARG A 53 6.33 6.34 -9.94
CA ARG A 53 6.79 7.70 -10.20
C ARG A 53 7.29 8.35 -8.91
N TYR A 54 8.57 8.14 -8.59
CA TYR A 54 9.19 8.72 -7.39
C TYR A 54 9.37 10.25 -7.48
N PRO A 55 9.14 10.97 -6.37
CA PRO A 55 9.68 12.31 -6.13
C PRO A 55 11.20 12.35 -6.30
N ARG A 56 11.77 13.52 -6.61
CA ARG A 56 13.22 13.66 -6.88
C ARG A 56 14.06 13.28 -5.67
N GLU A 57 13.58 13.62 -4.48
CA GLU A 57 14.21 13.42 -3.18
C GLU A 57 14.43 11.92 -2.89
N ILE A 58 13.51 11.08 -3.34
CA ILE A 58 13.52 9.63 -3.09
C ILE A 58 13.70 8.81 -4.38
N ALA A 59 14.11 9.44 -5.47
CA ALA A 59 14.29 8.77 -6.77
C ALA A 59 15.41 7.72 -6.75
N HIS A 60 16.32 7.78 -5.78
CA HIS A 60 17.42 6.83 -5.61
C HIS A 60 16.92 5.41 -5.30
N PHE A 61 15.78 5.26 -4.61
CA PHE A 61 15.19 3.94 -4.31
C PHE A 61 14.92 3.13 -5.56
N ARG A 62 14.45 3.75 -6.64
CA ARG A 62 14.19 3.06 -7.92
C ARG A 62 15.41 2.28 -8.41
N ARG A 63 16.60 2.90 -8.35
CA ARG A 63 17.85 2.27 -8.81
C ARG A 63 18.28 1.14 -7.89
N SER A 64 18.13 1.30 -6.59
CA SER A 64 18.48 0.27 -5.60
C SER A 64 17.51 -0.92 -5.70
N LEU A 65 16.21 -0.66 -5.79
CA LEU A 65 15.16 -1.67 -5.94
C LEU A 65 15.28 -2.43 -7.27
N SER A 66 15.63 -1.76 -8.37
CA SER A 66 15.80 -2.44 -9.67
C SER A 66 16.96 -3.43 -9.71
N LYS A 67 17.98 -3.24 -8.85
CA LYS A 67 19.09 -4.18 -8.73
C LYS A 67 18.68 -5.44 -7.96
N LEU A 68 17.85 -5.30 -6.93
CA LEU A 68 17.43 -6.40 -6.06
C LEU A 68 16.23 -7.16 -6.63
N TYR A 69 15.23 -6.45 -7.14
CA TYR A 69 13.95 -7.01 -7.56
C TYR A 69 13.79 -6.92 -9.07
N ARG A 70 14.51 -7.79 -9.79
CA ARG A 70 14.35 -7.91 -11.24
C ARG A 70 13.08 -8.68 -11.55
N LYS A 71 12.33 -8.21 -12.55
CA LYS A 71 11.21 -8.96 -13.09
C LYS A 71 11.73 -10.26 -13.71
N ASP A 72 11.17 -11.38 -13.30
CA ASP A 72 11.45 -12.66 -13.94
C ASP A 72 10.84 -12.67 -15.35
N SER A 73 11.70 -12.76 -16.36
CA SER A 73 11.30 -12.72 -17.78
C SER A 73 10.44 -13.92 -18.19
N TYR A 74 10.48 -15.03 -17.44
CA TYR A 74 9.78 -16.26 -17.78
C TYR A 74 8.35 -16.30 -17.23
N VAL A 75 8.03 -15.47 -16.24
CA VAL A 75 6.71 -15.44 -15.61
C VAL A 75 5.79 -14.45 -16.33
N ARG A 76 4.75 -14.97 -16.99
CA ARG A 76 3.66 -14.14 -17.53
C ARG A 76 2.65 -13.81 -16.44
N LEU A 77 2.77 -12.62 -15.87
CA LEU A 77 1.77 -12.09 -14.94
C LEU A 77 0.69 -11.29 -15.67
N PRO A 78 -0.56 -11.27 -15.15
CA PRO A 78 -1.57 -10.29 -15.54
C PRO A 78 -1.08 -8.84 -15.34
N SER A 79 -1.87 -7.87 -15.81
CA SER A 79 -1.58 -6.45 -15.54
C SER A 79 -1.53 -6.17 -14.04
N LYS A 80 -0.72 -5.17 -13.63
CA LYS A 80 -0.60 -4.80 -12.21
C LYS A 80 -1.95 -4.47 -11.56
N ILE A 81 -2.86 -3.85 -12.32
CA ILE A 81 -4.21 -3.51 -11.86
C ILE A 81 -5.03 -4.79 -11.64
N ALA A 82 -4.99 -5.74 -12.59
CA ALA A 82 -5.69 -7.02 -12.43
C ALA A 82 -5.15 -7.81 -11.24
N LEU A 83 -3.83 -7.88 -11.08
CA LEU A 83 -3.20 -8.50 -9.90
C LEU A 83 -3.67 -7.85 -8.60
N PHE A 84 -3.66 -6.51 -8.55
CA PHE A 84 -4.04 -5.74 -7.37
C PHE A 84 -5.50 -5.97 -6.97
N GLU A 85 -6.43 -5.95 -7.94
CA GLU A 85 -7.84 -6.22 -7.67
C GLU A 85 -8.07 -7.70 -7.30
N ASN A 86 -7.36 -8.64 -7.92
CA ASN A 86 -7.45 -10.06 -7.54
C ASN A 86 -6.91 -10.34 -6.12
N MET A 87 -5.95 -9.54 -5.63
CA MET A 87 -5.44 -9.64 -4.25
C MET A 87 -6.41 -9.10 -3.21
N ARG A 88 -7.34 -8.21 -3.60
CA ARG A 88 -8.27 -7.53 -2.69
C ARG A 88 -9.03 -8.46 -1.74
N PRO A 89 -9.74 -9.51 -2.20
CA PRO A 89 -10.51 -10.37 -1.28
C PRO A 89 -9.64 -11.05 -0.22
N PHE A 90 -8.40 -11.42 -0.57
CA PHE A 90 -7.44 -12.04 0.37
C PHE A 90 -6.86 -11.03 1.36
N HIS A 91 -6.63 -9.79 0.92
CA HIS A 91 -6.27 -8.69 1.80
C HIS A 91 -7.41 -8.41 2.79
N ASP A 92 -8.63 -8.26 2.30
CA ASP A 92 -9.79 -7.89 3.12
C ASP A 92 -10.10 -9.00 4.14
N ALA A 93 -10.03 -10.28 3.75
CA ALA A 93 -10.18 -11.41 4.67
C ALA A 93 -9.09 -11.43 5.76
N ALA A 94 -7.84 -11.14 5.40
CA ALA A 94 -6.74 -11.09 6.36
C ALA A 94 -6.88 -9.91 7.35
N VAL A 95 -7.29 -8.73 6.87
CA VAL A 95 -7.62 -7.59 7.72
C VAL A 95 -8.73 -7.95 8.70
N GLN A 96 -9.84 -8.51 8.22
CA GLN A 96 -10.96 -8.92 9.09
C GLN A 96 -10.50 -9.90 10.17
N THR A 97 -9.67 -10.86 9.78
CA THR A 97 -9.11 -11.83 10.72
C THR A 97 -8.29 -11.14 11.81
N LEU A 98 -7.41 -10.19 11.46
CA LEU A 98 -6.62 -9.44 12.45
C LEU A 98 -7.49 -8.61 13.40
N VAL A 99 -8.58 -8.01 12.90
CA VAL A 99 -9.53 -7.23 13.70
C VAL A 99 -10.32 -8.12 14.65
N VAL A 100 -10.89 -9.22 14.16
CA VAL A 100 -11.67 -10.18 14.98
C VAL A 100 -10.79 -10.80 16.06
N GLN A 101 -9.54 -11.13 15.73
CA GLN A 101 -8.58 -11.69 16.68
C GLN A 101 -7.95 -10.65 17.62
N GLY A 102 -8.26 -9.35 17.48
CA GLY A 102 -7.77 -8.29 18.37
C GLY A 102 -6.30 -7.91 18.18
N TYR A 103 -5.71 -8.20 17.02
CA TYR A 103 -4.37 -7.71 16.64
C TYR A 103 -4.40 -6.32 16.01
N VAL A 104 -5.57 -5.92 15.49
CA VAL A 104 -5.85 -4.56 14.98
C VAL A 104 -6.99 -3.94 15.78
N GLU A 105 -6.86 -2.66 16.11
CA GLU A 105 -7.87 -1.88 16.83
C GLU A 105 -9.14 -1.75 15.99
N ARG A 106 -10.27 -2.20 16.54
CA ARG A 106 -11.55 -2.23 15.82
C ARG A 106 -12.07 -0.83 15.53
N GLU A 107 -11.89 0.08 16.47
CA GLU A 107 -12.34 1.47 16.40
C GLU A 107 -11.60 2.20 15.27
N GLN A 108 -10.28 1.97 15.14
CA GLN A 108 -9.47 2.51 14.05
C GLN A 108 -9.84 1.87 12.70
N TYR A 109 -10.12 0.57 12.69
CA TYR A 109 -10.57 -0.13 11.48
C TYR A 109 -11.86 0.47 10.91
N ILE A 110 -12.84 0.81 11.77
CA ILE A 110 -14.11 1.44 11.36
C ILE A 110 -13.87 2.78 10.66
N VAL A 111 -12.89 3.56 11.12
CA VAL A 111 -12.52 4.86 10.50
C VAL A 111 -11.49 4.74 9.38
N GLY A 112 -11.18 3.51 8.94
CA GLY A 112 -10.38 3.26 7.74
C GLY A 112 -8.87 3.08 7.98
N TYR A 113 -8.46 2.75 9.20
CA TYR A 113 -7.05 2.56 9.58
C TYR A 113 -6.78 1.16 10.14
N LEU A 114 -5.60 0.63 9.85
CA LEU A 114 -5.05 -0.57 10.48
C LEU A 114 -4.04 -0.16 11.53
N THR A 115 -4.48 -0.03 12.78
CA THR A 115 -3.60 0.25 13.92
C THR A 115 -3.37 -1.02 14.72
N ARG A 116 -2.10 -1.41 14.90
CA ARG A 116 -1.74 -2.61 15.66
C ARG A 116 -1.97 -2.39 17.15
N THR A 117 -2.63 -3.35 17.80
CA THR A 117 -2.80 -3.35 19.26
C THR A 117 -1.49 -3.69 20.00
N ALA A 118 -1.55 -3.70 21.34
CA ALA A 118 -0.47 -4.23 22.18
C ALA A 118 -0.42 -5.77 22.22
N LYS A 119 -1.40 -6.47 21.63
CA LYS A 119 -1.44 -7.93 21.62
C LYS A 119 -0.23 -8.47 20.85
N LYS A 120 0.56 -9.31 21.52
CA LYS A 120 1.75 -9.92 20.93
C LYS A 120 1.35 -11.12 20.08
N ILE A 121 1.98 -11.26 18.91
CA ILE A 121 2.01 -12.52 18.17
C ILE A 121 2.98 -13.49 18.84
N ASP A 122 2.86 -14.77 18.51
CA ASP A 122 3.79 -15.82 18.96
C ASP A 122 5.26 -15.49 18.62
N ASN A 123 6.18 -15.90 19.49
CA ASN A 123 7.61 -15.57 19.35
C ASN A 123 8.22 -16.16 18.08
N LYS A 124 7.85 -17.39 17.70
CA LYS A 124 8.35 -18.02 16.47
C LYS A 124 7.87 -17.24 15.25
N LEU A 125 6.61 -16.83 15.24
CA LEU A 125 6.08 -15.99 14.17
C LEU A 125 6.76 -14.62 14.13
N LEU A 126 7.03 -14.02 15.30
CA LEU A 126 7.75 -12.75 15.39
C LEU A 126 9.16 -12.83 14.82
N GLU A 127 9.89 -13.91 15.12
CA GLU A 127 11.22 -14.16 14.55
C GLU A 127 11.17 -14.28 13.02
N MET A 128 10.21 -15.07 12.50
CA MET A 128 10.01 -15.20 11.05
C MET A 128 9.68 -13.86 10.38
N VAL A 129 8.89 -13.01 11.04
CA VAL A 129 8.57 -11.67 10.55
C VAL A 129 9.80 -10.77 10.56
N ARG A 130 10.59 -10.79 11.63
CA ARG A 130 11.83 -10.00 11.73
C ARG A 130 12.83 -10.39 10.67
N GLU A 131 13.12 -11.68 10.53
CA GLU A 131 14.02 -12.21 9.50
C GLU A 131 13.56 -11.78 8.10
N ARG A 132 12.26 -11.92 7.81
CA ARG A 132 11.73 -11.51 6.50
C ARG A 132 11.80 -10.00 6.28
N ASN A 133 11.55 -9.20 7.31
CA ASN A 133 11.66 -7.75 7.23
C ASN A 133 13.11 -7.30 7.05
N GLU A 134 14.06 -7.96 7.71
CA GLU A 134 15.51 -7.73 7.55
C GLU A 134 15.99 -8.02 6.13
N GLN A 135 15.49 -9.10 5.52
CA GLN A 135 15.75 -9.42 4.10
C GLN A 135 15.16 -8.38 3.13
N ASN A 136 14.17 -7.59 3.58
CA ASN A 136 13.43 -6.64 2.75
C ASN A 136 13.53 -5.20 3.27
N VAL A 137 14.61 -4.84 3.98
CA VAL A 137 14.77 -3.50 4.59
C VAL A 137 14.58 -2.38 3.58
N LEU A 138 15.17 -2.50 2.38
CA LEU A 138 15.04 -1.47 1.35
C LEU A 138 13.59 -1.29 0.87
N LEU A 139 12.82 -2.38 0.80
CA LEU A 139 11.42 -2.36 0.42
C LEU A 139 10.60 -1.58 1.45
N PHE A 140 10.77 -1.90 2.74
CA PHE A 140 10.07 -1.25 3.83
C PHE A 140 10.48 0.22 4.01
N ASP A 141 11.77 0.56 3.87
CA ASP A 141 12.22 1.95 3.88
C ASP A 141 11.58 2.74 2.72
N ALA A 142 11.57 2.19 1.50
CA ALA A 142 10.89 2.84 0.37
C ALA A 142 9.39 3.08 0.65
N MET A 143 8.69 2.09 1.22
CA MET A 143 7.27 2.23 1.59
C MET A 143 7.07 3.29 2.69
N GLN A 144 7.92 3.31 3.72
CA GLN A 144 7.89 4.31 4.78
C GLN A 144 8.08 5.72 4.20
N ARG A 145 9.05 5.91 3.29
CA ARG A 145 9.27 7.20 2.61
C ARG A 145 8.10 7.63 1.72
N ILE A 146 7.43 6.67 1.07
CA ILE A 146 6.22 6.94 0.27
C ILE A 146 5.02 7.30 1.16
N SER A 147 4.94 6.75 2.37
CA SER A 147 3.83 7.03 3.31
C SER A 147 3.75 8.50 3.75
N ALA A 148 4.84 9.26 3.63
CA ALA A 148 4.88 10.68 3.93
C ALA A 148 4.12 11.57 2.92
N TYR A 149 3.71 11.00 1.78
CA TYR A 149 2.95 11.72 0.75
C TYR A 149 1.45 11.50 0.93
N PRO A 150 0.60 12.48 0.54
CA PRO A 150 -0.85 12.29 0.55
C PRO A 150 -1.27 11.07 -0.27
N LEU A 151 -2.29 10.34 0.22
CA LEU A 151 -2.83 9.18 -0.48
C LEU A 151 -3.47 9.59 -1.82
N ASP A 152 -4.26 10.67 -1.77
CA ASP A 152 -4.95 11.32 -2.88
C ASP A 152 -4.22 12.64 -3.28
N GLY A 153 -4.84 13.51 -4.09
CA GLY A 153 -4.18 14.62 -4.81
C GLY A 153 -3.22 14.28 -5.98
N VAL A 154 -3.00 15.25 -6.87
CA VAL A 154 -1.99 15.14 -7.95
C VAL A 154 -0.63 14.88 -7.32
N ASN A 155 0.07 13.85 -7.77
CA ASN A 155 1.31 13.34 -7.15
C ASN A 155 1.14 12.67 -5.78
N GLY A 156 -0.08 12.27 -5.40
CA GLY A 156 -0.34 11.38 -4.28
C GLY A 156 0.06 9.93 -4.56
N ILE A 157 -0.01 9.08 -3.53
CA ILE A 157 0.43 7.67 -3.61
C ILE A 157 -0.35 6.89 -4.67
N LYS A 158 -1.68 7.05 -4.75
CA LYS A 158 -2.49 6.35 -5.77
C LYS A 158 -2.07 6.74 -7.20
N HIS A 159 -1.85 8.03 -7.45
CA HIS A 159 -1.41 8.54 -8.74
C HIS A 159 0.00 8.04 -9.10
N ARG A 160 0.93 8.03 -8.14
CA ARG A 160 2.33 7.59 -8.37
C ARG A 160 2.45 6.09 -8.63
N THR A 161 1.60 5.28 -8.02
CA THR A 161 1.60 3.82 -8.17
C THR A 161 0.77 3.36 -9.37
N GLY A 162 -0.31 4.07 -9.68
CA GLY A 162 -1.27 3.70 -10.72
C GLY A 162 -2.01 2.39 -10.40
N LEU A 163 -2.14 2.05 -9.11
CA LEU A 163 -2.83 0.84 -8.63
C LEU A 163 -4.30 1.10 -8.28
N MET A 164 -4.68 2.34 -8.03
CA MET A 164 -6.03 2.74 -7.66
C MET A 164 -6.45 3.98 -8.43
N GLU A 165 -7.74 4.10 -8.70
CA GLU A 165 -8.30 5.34 -9.23
C GLU A 165 -8.04 6.49 -8.26
N HIS A 166 -7.70 7.63 -8.86
CA HIS A 166 -7.43 8.86 -8.15
C HIS A 166 -8.54 9.85 -8.47
N ARG A 167 -9.31 10.27 -7.47
CA ARG A 167 -10.32 11.32 -7.66
C ARG A 167 -9.58 12.66 -7.68
N TYR A 168 -9.69 13.39 -8.79
CA TYR A 168 -9.29 14.79 -8.81
C TYR A 168 -10.17 15.55 -7.83
N ASP A 169 -9.56 16.37 -6.96
CA ASP A 169 -10.29 17.42 -6.27
C ASP A 169 -10.71 18.44 -7.33
N SER A 170 -11.92 18.28 -7.84
CA SER A 170 -12.58 19.23 -8.73
C SER A 170 -12.98 20.48 -7.94
N ILE A 171 -12.03 21.32 -7.54
CA ILE A 171 -12.35 22.71 -7.16
C ILE A 171 -12.32 23.53 -8.46
N HIS A 172 -13.39 23.44 -9.24
CA HIS A 172 -13.85 24.57 -10.03
C HIS A 172 -14.56 25.53 -9.06
N SER A 173 -13.81 26.43 -8.42
CA SER A 173 -14.43 27.64 -7.88
C SER A 173 -14.55 28.65 -9.01
N ASN A 174 -15.70 28.60 -9.70
CA ASN A 174 -16.23 29.71 -10.47
C ASN A 174 -16.15 30.98 -9.60
N THR A 175 -15.18 31.84 -9.88
CA THR A 175 -15.23 33.22 -9.40
C THR A 175 -16.19 33.96 -10.33
N SER A 176 -17.47 33.90 -9.98
CA SER A 176 -18.51 34.76 -10.50
C SER A 176 -18.09 36.22 -10.25
N GLY A 177 -17.53 36.86 -11.27
CA GLY A 177 -17.31 38.31 -11.30
C GLY A 177 -18.64 39.03 -11.44
N ALA A 178 -19.42 39.08 -10.36
CA ALA A 178 -20.54 40.00 -10.20
C ALA A 178 -20.03 41.21 -9.40
N SER A 179 -19.50 42.22 -10.08
CA SER A 179 -19.31 43.55 -9.51
C SER A 179 -20.35 44.49 -10.12
N SER A 180 -21.49 44.59 -9.43
CA SER A 180 -22.53 45.57 -9.69
C SER A 180 -22.10 46.94 -9.18
N ARG A 181 -22.17 47.91 -10.09
CA ARG A 181 -22.44 49.35 -9.92
C ARG A 181 -22.80 49.80 -8.49
N ASN A 182 -22.10 50.81 -7.99
CA ASN A 182 -22.69 52.02 -7.39
C ASN A 182 -21.62 53.05 -7.03
N SER A 183 -21.67 54.24 -7.65
CA SER A 183 -21.81 55.54 -6.95
C SER A 183 -21.57 56.70 -7.94
N LEU A 184 -22.65 57.44 -8.19
CA LEU A 184 -22.70 58.76 -8.83
C LEU A 184 -21.89 59.81 -8.05
N PRO A 185 -21.64 60.97 -8.67
CA PRO A 185 -22.09 62.24 -8.10
C PRO A 185 -23.27 62.85 -8.87
#